data_AF-A0A0J9U1A8-F1
#
_entry.id   AF-A0A0J9U1A8-F1
#
_cell.length_a   1.000
_cell.length_b   1.000
_cell.length_c   1.000
_cell.angle_alpha   90.00
_cell.angle_beta   90.00
_cell.angle_gamma   90.00
#
_symmetry.space_group_name_H-M   'P 1'
#
loop_
_entity.id
_entity.type
_entity.pdbx_description
1 polymer ?
#
loop_
_entity_poly.entity_id
_entity_poly.type
_entity_poly.pdbx_seq_one_letter_code
_entity_poly.pdbx_strand_id
1 'polypeptide(L)'
;MDNQYNHRQMLNIIFNRLLAKQELKKDLYKTKLGRKNSNYGMKKYMKNAEEDISAYLQTKTISSNELERYKKRYNHRYSKKKGLEKLDCYMENIVFNKIEYIYKLAEKFQNDKKSFKKKIYNKYGYVLLTLTLIPALGLIIPVFFGEYSPIVKKWCFSTCDGKKHKDPTIITEQKHTDKGLYMTSISES
;
A
#
# COMPACT_ATOMS: atom_id res chain seq x y z
N MET A 1 -15.63 -9.23 17.41
CA MET A 1 -15.13 -7.83 17.37
C MET A 1 -13.60 -7.77 17.43
N ASP A 2 -12.93 -8.89 17.17
CA ASP A 2 -11.57 -9.13 17.64
C ASP A 2 -10.52 -8.98 16.54
N ASN A 3 -10.93 -9.07 15.27
CA ASN A 3 -10.02 -9.05 14.14
C ASN A 3 -9.51 -7.63 13.78
N GLN A 4 -10.36 -6.62 13.95
CA GLN A 4 -10.01 -5.21 13.73
C GLN A 4 -9.05 -4.69 14.82
N TYR A 5 -9.19 -5.17 16.05
CA TYR A 5 -8.31 -4.83 17.17
C TYR A 5 -6.91 -5.44 16.98
N ASN A 6 -6.84 -6.70 16.54
CA ASN A 6 -5.58 -7.40 16.26
C ASN A 6 -4.81 -6.77 15.08
N HIS A 7 -5.50 -6.38 14.01
CA HIS A 7 -4.86 -5.70 12.87
C HIS A 7 -4.31 -4.32 13.27
N ARG A 8 -5.06 -3.58 14.09
CA ARG A 8 -4.64 -2.27 14.60
C ARG A 8 -3.44 -2.40 15.53
N GLN A 9 -3.41 -3.42 16.40
CA GLN A 9 -2.23 -3.73 17.21
C GLN A 9 -1.01 -4.07 16.34
N MET A 10 -1.18 -4.91 15.32
CA MET A 10 -0.07 -5.31 14.44
C MET A 10 0.53 -4.12 13.69
N LEU A 11 -0.31 -3.24 13.14
CA LEU A 11 0.15 -2.00 12.50
C LEU A 11 0.87 -1.08 13.48
N ASN A 12 0.38 -0.95 14.72
CA ASN A 12 1.00 -0.12 15.74
C ASN A 12 2.38 -0.66 16.15
N ILE A 13 2.52 -1.99 16.29
CA ILE A 13 3.80 -2.66 16.57
C ILE A 13 4.80 -2.43 15.43
N ILE A 14 4.37 -2.59 14.17
CA ILE A 14 5.23 -2.37 13.00
C ILE A 14 5.68 -0.90 12.94
N PHE A 15 4.77 0.04 13.16
CA PHE A 15 5.05 1.47 13.13
C PHE A 15 6.04 1.87 14.24
N ASN A 16 5.82 1.42 15.48
CA ASN A 16 6.72 1.66 16.60
C ASN A 16 8.11 1.06 16.35
N ARG A 17 8.18 -0.13 15.75
CA ARG A 17 9.46 -0.78 15.40
C ARG A 17 10.20 -0.05 14.28
N LEU A 18 9.49 0.56 13.33
CA LEU A 18 10.07 1.40 12.29
C LEU A 18 10.59 2.72 12.86
N LEU A 19 9.83 3.36 13.76
CA LEU A 19 10.23 4.57 14.46
C LEU A 19 11.47 4.35 15.33
N ALA A 20 11.48 3.31 16.16
CA ALA A 20 12.63 2.97 17.01
C ALA A 20 13.92 2.71 16.17
N LYS A 21 13.78 2.11 14.99
CA LYS A 21 14.90 1.91 14.05
C LYS A 21 15.39 3.22 13.41
N GLN A 22 14.52 4.21 13.21
CA GLN A 22 14.93 5.54 12.75
C GLN A 22 15.59 6.34 13.87
N GLU A 23 15.06 6.30 15.08
CA GLU A 23 15.63 6.98 16.26
C GLU A 23 17.02 6.45 16.61
N LEU A 24 17.20 5.12 16.68
CA LEU A 24 18.51 4.50 16.90
C LEU A 24 19.55 4.91 15.84
N LYS A 25 19.13 5.07 14.58
CA LYS A 25 20.01 5.56 13.51
C LYS A 25 20.37 7.03 13.68
N LYS A 26 19.41 7.85 14.12
CA LYS A 26 19.60 9.29 14.38
C LYS A 26 20.55 9.51 15.55
N ASP A 27 20.42 8.72 16.62
CA ASP A 27 21.32 8.76 17.77
C ASP A 27 22.73 8.28 17.44
N LEU A 28 22.88 7.18 16.69
CA LEU A 28 24.19 6.74 16.19
C LEU A 28 24.87 7.80 15.31
N TYR A 29 24.10 8.53 14.49
CA TYR A 29 24.61 9.63 13.67
C TYR A 29 25.01 10.84 14.53
N LYS A 30 24.19 11.22 15.51
CA LYS A 30 24.45 12.32 16.45
C LYS A 30 25.69 12.06 17.32
N THR A 31 25.84 10.84 17.85
CA THR A 31 27.02 10.44 18.62
C THR A 31 28.30 10.44 17.78
N LYS A 32 28.19 10.14 16.48
CA LYS A 32 29.34 10.22 15.55
C LYS A 32 29.71 11.66 15.19
N LEU A 33 28.74 12.56 15.13
CA LEU A 33 28.95 13.98 14.82
C LEU A 33 29.46 14.77 16.05
N GLY A 34 29.01 14.42 17.26
CA GLY A 34 29.41 15.06 18.52
C GLY A 34 30.88 14.87 18.92
N ARG A 35 31.60 13.95 18.27
CA ARG A 35 33.04 13.74 18.52
C ARG A 35 33.97 14.65 17.70
N LYS A 36 33.48 15.50 16.79
CA LYS A 36 34.36 16.17 15.81
C LYS A 36 34.45 17.70 15.82
N ASN A 37 33.57 18.47 16.46
CA ASN A 37 33.56 19.92 16.25
C ASN A 37 33.41 20.72 17.55
N SER A 38 34.55 21.05 18.17
CA SER A 38 34.67 22.21 19.06
C SER A 38 35.60 23.23 18.40
N ASN A 39 35.04 24.29 17.80
CA ASN A 39 35.45 25.68 18.02
C ASN A 39 34.92 26.68 16.98
N TYR A 40 34.51 27.83 17.52
CA TYR A 40 34.65 29.18 16.97
C TYR A 40 33.60 29.76 16.00
N GLY A 41 32.62 30.47 16.58
CA GLY A 41 32.59 31.95 16.54
C GLY A 41 32.33 32.70 15.21
N MET A 42 31.10 33.21 15.08
CA MET A 42 30.77 34.55 14.55
C MET A 42 30.92 34.86 13.04
N LYS A 43 29.86 34.65 12.22
CA LYS A 43 29.56 35.48 11.03
C LYS A 43 28.09 35.30 10.57
N LYS A 44 27.14 35.97 11.25
CA LYS A 44 25.74 35.51 11.35
C LYS A 44 24.73 36.03 10.29
N TYR A 45 25.09 36.82 9.27
CA TYR A 45 24.02 37.47 8.45
C TYR A 45 24.14 37.39 6.91
N MET A 46 25.18 36.76 6.35
CA MET A 46 25.24 36.40 4.91
C MET A 46 25.31 34.88 4.67
N LYS A 47 25.53 34.10 5.72
CA LYS A 47 25.74 32.65 5.65
C LYS A 47 24.47 31.84 5.41
N ASN A 48 23.28 32.33 5.80
CA ASN A 48 22.08 31.49 5.80
C ASN A 48 21.67 31.01 4.40
N ALA A 49 21.87 31.80 3.34
CA ALA A 49 21.54 31.37 1.97
C ALA A 49 22.56 30.36 1.41
N GLU A 50 23.87 30.58 1.63
CA GLU A 50 24.92 29.63 1.23
C GLU A 50 24.94 28.38 2.11
N GLU A 51 24.64 28.50 3.41
CA GLU A 51 24.50 27.38 4.35
C GLU A 51 23.22 26.60 4.09
N ASP A 52 22.11 27.22 3.68
CA ASP A 52 20.91 26.49 3.23
C ASP A 52 21.16 25.75 1.93
N ILE A 53 21.85 26.37 0.96
CA ILE A 53 22.27 25.68 -0.28
C ILE A 53 23.27 24.56 0.05
N SER A 54 24.25 24.80 0.92
CA SER A 54 25.23 23.80 1.35
C SER A 54 24.60 22.67 2.16
N ALA A 55 23.68 22.96 3.08
CA ALA A 55 22.92 21.97 3.84
C ALA A 55 21.98 21.19 2.93
N TYR A 56 21.33 21.84 1.96
CA TYR A 56 20.55 21.17 0.92
C TYR A 56 21.42 20.26 0.05
N LEU A 57 22.59 20.73 -0.40
CA LEU A 57 23.53 19.94 -1.18
C LEU A 57 24.12 18.78 -0.38
N GLN A 58 24.45 18.98 0.90
CA GLN A 58 24.93 17.96 1.82
C GLN A 58 23.85 16.93 2.14
N THR A 59 22.62 17.35 2.40
CA THR A 59 21.49 16.42 2.62
C THR A 59 21.10 15.70 1.33
N LYS A 60 21.21 16.33 0.16
CA LYS A 60 21.03 15.71 -1.16
C LYS A 60 22.13 14.68 -1.45
N THR A 61 23.39 14.97 -1.13
CA THR A 61 24.50 13.99 -1.27
C THR A 61 24.41 12.87 -0.23
N ILE A 62 24.03 13.17 1.01
CA ILE A 62 23.80 12.16 2.06
C ILE A 62 22.62 11.26 1.68
N SER A 63 21.49 11.81 1.26
CA SER A 63 20.31 11.03 0.84
C SER A 63 20.57 10.20 -0.42
N SER A 64 21.33 10.73 -1.39
CA SER A 64 21.83 9.95 -2.53
C SER A 64 22.71 8.79 -2.06
N ASN A 65 23.66 9.05 -1.15
CA ASN A 65 24.52 8.02 -0.55
C ASN A 65 23.74 6.99 0.28
N GLU A 66 22.67 7.37 0.95
CA GLU A 66 21.84 6.45 1.71
C GLU A 66 20.96 5.59 0.82
N LEU A 67 20.39 6.16 -0.24
CA LEU A 67 19.59 5.45 -1.24
C LEU A 67 20.45 4.45 -2.02
N GLU A 68 21.64 4.84 -2.45
CA GLU A 68 22.58 3.91 -3.11
C GLU A 68 23.02 2.78 -2.17
N ARG A 69 23.32 3.10 -0.92
CA ARG A 69 23.63 2.10 0.12
C ARG A 69 22.44 1.20 0.40
N TYR A 70 21.22 1.73 0.34
CA TYR A 70 19.99 0.95 0.42
C TYR A 70 19.89 -0.02 -0.76
N LYS A 71 20.04 0.44 -2.01
CA LYS A 71 20.02 -0.40 -3.23
C LYS A 71 21.07 -1.50 -3.18
N LYS A 72 22.30 -1.19 -2.76
CA LYS A 72 23.38 -2.18 -2.60
C LYS A 72 23.03 -3.26 -1.58
N ARG A 73 22.48 -2.87 -0.42
CA ARG A 73 22.01 -3.82 0.60
C ARG A 73 20.79 -4.61 0.15
N TYR A 74 19.87 -3.98 -0.57
CA TYR A 74 18.71 -4.63 -1.17
C TYR A 74 19.15 -5.76 -2.11
N ASN A 75 20.05 -5.47 -3.08
CA ASN A 75 20.54 -6.48 -4.02
C ASN A 75 21.18 -7.69 -3.31
N HIS A 76 21.94 -7.43 -2.26
CA HIS A 76 22.55 -8.47 -1.44
C HIS A 76 21.52 -9.31 -0.65
N ARG A 77 20.46 -8.69 -0.13
CA ARG A 77 19.37 -9.44 0.53
C ARG A 77 18.57 -10.23 -0.50
N TYR A 78 18.20 -9.60 -1.61
CA TYR A 78 17.37 -10.18 -2.67
C TYR A 78 18.00 -11.43 -3.28
N SER A 79 19.32 -11.44 -3.51
CA SER A 79 20.02 -12.61 -4.05
C SER A 79 20.02 -13.82 -3.12
N LYS A 80 19.90 -13.59 -1.81
CA LYS A 80 19.87 -14.64 -0.77
C LYS A 80 18.46 -15.18 -0.50
N LYS A 81 17.41 -14.45 -0.88
CA LYS A 81 16.01 -14.80 -0.63
C LYS A 81 15.47 -15.79 -1.67
N LYS A 82 14.53 -16.65 -1.26
CA LYS A 82 13.86 -17.64 -2.12
C LYS A 82 12.35 -17.65 -1.85
N GLY A 83 11.57 -18.16 -2.81
CA GLY A 83 10.12 -18.32 -2.68
C GLY A 83 9.38 -17.01 -2.36
N LEU A 84 8.46 -17.07 -1.40
CA LEU A 84 7.61 -15.95 -0.98
C LEU A 84 8.41 -14.76 -0.43
N GLU A 85 9.51 -15.00 0.29
CA GLU A 85 10.32 -13.89 0.83
C GLU A 85 11.01 -13.09 -0.28
N LYS A 86 11.28 -13.72 -1.43
CA LYS A 86 11.83 -13.04 -2.61
C LYS A 86 10.78 -12.18 -3.29
N LEU A 87 9.53 -12.66 -3.33
CA LEU A 87 8.39 -11.88 -3.82
C LEU A 87 8.13 -10.66 -2.93
N ASP A 88 8.11 -10.85 -1.61
CA ASP A 88 7.96 -9.75 -0.66
C ASP A 88 9.04 -8.67 -0.86
N CYS A 89 10.30 -9.11 -0.96
CA CYS A 89 11.42 -8.21 -1.23
C CYS A 89 11.33 -7.52 -2.62
N TYR A 90 10.84 -8.23 -3.64
CA TYR A 90 10.60 -7.65 -4.97
C TYR A 90 9.54 -6.55 -4.93
N MET A 91 8.46 -6.76 -4.18
CA MET A 91 7.39 -5.77 -4.01
C MET A 91 7.89 -4.52 -3.28
N GLU A 92 8.72 -4.67 -2.24
CA GLU A 92 9.39 -3.52 -1.60
C GLU A 92 10.16 -2.69 -2.64
N ASN A 93 10.95 -3.33 -3.49
CA ASN A 93 11.75 -2.64 -4.51
C ASN A 93 10.89 -1.89 -5.53
N ILE A 94 9.76 -2.47 -5.95
CA ILE A 94 8.79 -1.78 -6.83
C ILE A 94 8.28 -0.50 -6.16
N VAL A 95 7.90 -0.59 -4.88
CA VAL A 95 7.38 0.57 -4.12
C VAL A 95 8.46 1.65 -4.01
N PHE A 96 9.68 1.29 -3.61
CA PHE A 96 10.79 2.24 -3.51
C PHE A 96 11.13 2.91 -4.84
N ASN A 97 11.15 2.18 -5.95
CA ASN A 97 11.40 2.75 -7.27
C ASN A 97 10.30 3.74 -7.69
N LYS A 98 9.03 3.45 -7.35
CA LYS A 98 7.93 4.39 -7.60
C LYS A 98 8.07 5.65 -6.75
N ILE A 99 8.43 5.52 -5.48
CA ILE A 99 8.70 6.66 -4.58
C ILE A 99 9.85 7.52 -5.11
N GLU A 100 10.97 6.90 -5.53
CA GLU A 100 12.11 7.61 -6.13
C GLU A 100 11.70 8.38 -7.39
N TYR A 101 10.88 7.76 -8.27
CA TYR A 101 10.35 8.43 -9.45
C TYR A 101 9.48 9.65 -9.07
N ILE A 102 8.65 9.55 -8.03
CA ILE A 102 7.83 10.66 -7.54
C ILE A 102 8.73 11.79 -7.03
N TYR A 103 9.78 11.49 -6.28
CA TYR A 103 10.74 12.50 -5.82
C TYR A 103 11.47 13.19 -6.98
N LYS A 104 11.96 12.44 -7.97
CA LYS A 104 12.58 13.01 -9.19
C LYS A 104 11.60 13.89 -9.96
N LEU A 105 10.34 13.48 -10.04
CA LEU A 105 9.29 14.27 -10.66
C LEU A 105 9.00 15.53 -9.82
N ALA A 106 9.00 15.45 -8.50
CA ALA A 106 8.78 16.61 -7.63
C ALA A 106 9.91 17.65 -7.80
N GLU A 107 11.16 17.20 -7.90
CA GLU A 107 12.32 18.07 -8.17
C GLU A 107 12.18 18.78 -9.53
N LYS A 108 11.78 18.06 -10.58
CA LYS A 108 11.56 18.66 -11.91
C LYS A 108 10.43 19.70 -11.95
N PHE A 109 9.45 19.58 -11.06
CA PHE A 109 8.26 20.43 -11.01
C PHE A 109 8.21 21.31 -9.76
N GLN A 110 9.36 21.61 -9.14
CA GLN A 110 9.47 22.36 -7.88
C GLN A 110 8.71 23.72 -7.91
N ASN A 111 8.67 24.37 -9.08
CA ASN A 111 8.01 25.66 -9.28
C ASN A 111 6.53 25.55 -9.69
N ASP A 112 6.05 24.38 -10.12
CA ASP A 112 4.67 24.16 -10.58
C ASP A 112 3.99 22.97 -9.88
N LYS A 113 3.59 23.24 -8.63
CA LYS A 113 2.92 22.28 -7.75
C LYS A 113 1.58 21.79 -8.33
N LYS A 114 0.88 22.62 -9.12
CA LYS A 114 -0.44 22.28 -9.69
C LYS A 114 -0.28 21.24 -10.80
N SER A 115 0.67 21.45 -11.71
CA SER A 115 0.98 20.50 -12.77
C SER A 115 1.58 19.21 -12.23
N PHE A 116 2.41 19.28 -11.18
CA PHE A 116 2.92 18.09 -10.49
C PHE A 116 1.79 17.20 -9.94
N LYS A 117 0.87 17.78 -9.16
CA LYS A 117 -0.28 17.04 -8.59
C LYS A 117 -1.14 16.40 -9.69
N LYS A 118 -1.45 17.15 -10.76
CA LYS A 118 -2.23 16.63 -11.89
C LYS A 118 -1.54 15.44 -12.56
N LYS A 119 -0.23 15.51 -12.77
CA LYS A 119 0.55 14.44 -13.41
C LYS A 119 0.66 13.18 -12.53
N ILE A 120 0.84 13.36 -11.23
CA ILE A 120 0.83 12.25 -10.26
C ILE A 120 -0.55 11.60 -10.20
N TYR A 121 -1.62 12.39 -10.09
CA TYR A 121 -2.98 11.86 -10.01
C TYR A 121 -3.38 11.11 -11.28
N ASN A 122 -3.01 11.63 -12.46
CA ASN A 122 -3.30 10.95 -13.73
C ASN A 122 -2.55 9.63 -13.89
N LYS A 123 -1.32 9.53 -13.35
CA LYS A 123 -0.49 8.33 -13.49
C LYS A 123 -0.74 7.28 -12.40
N TYR A 124 -0.95 7.72 -11.17
CA TYR A 124 -1.03 6.85 -9.99
C TYR A 124 -2.45 6.76 -9.40
N GLY A 125 -3.37 7.68 -9.74
CA GLY A 125 -4.72 7.68 -9.21
C GLY A 125 -5.47 6.39 -9.55
N TYR A 126 -5.44 5.95 -10.81
CA TYR A 126 -6.06 4.69 -11.22
C TYR A 126 -5.39 3.47 -10.57
N VAL A 127 -4.05 3.46 -10.49
CA VAL A 127 -3.29 2.35 -9.87
C VAL A 127 -3.61 2.23 -8.37
N LEU A 128 -3.78 3.36 -7.67
CA LEU A 128 -4.15 3.34 -6.26
C LEU A 128 -5.60 2.90 -6.08
N LEU A 129 -6.52 3.34 -6.94
CA LEU A 129 -7.91 2.89 -6.95
C LEU A 129 -7.99 1.37 -7.16
N THR A 130 -7.31 0.83 -8.17
CA THR A 130 -7.33 -0.61 -8.43
C THR A 130 -6.66 -1.41 -7.31
N LEU A 131 -5.56 -0.90 -6.72
CA LEU A 131 -4.91 -1.53 -5.58
C LEU A 131 -5.82 -1.63 -4.36
N THR A 132 -6.67 -0.63 -4.11
CA THR A 132 -7.67 -0.68 -3.03
C THR A 132 -8.87 -1.55 -3.37
N LEU A 133 -9.21 -1.69 -4.66
CA LEU A 133 -10.36 -2.48 -5.10
C LEU A 133 -10.10 -3.99 -4.99
N ILE A 134 -8.88 -4.45 -5.25
CA ILE A 134 -8.51 -5.87 -5.15
C ILE A 134 -8.83 -6.49 -3.77
N PRO A 135 -8.36 -5.92 -2.63
CA PRO A 135 -8.69 -6.45 -1.31
C PRO A 135 -10.18 -6.30 -0.99
N ALA A 136 -10.85 -5.25 -1.48
CA ALA A 136 -12.29 -5.10 -1.30
C ALA A 136 -13.06 -6.24 -1.99
N LEU A 137 -12.72 -6.57 -3.24
CA LEU A 137 -13.30 -7.71 -3.96
C LEU A 137 -13.01 -9.04 -3.26
N GLY A 138 -11.80 -9.21 -2.74
CA GLY A 138 -11.41 -10.39 -1.94
C GLY A 138 -12.24 -10.57 -0.67
N LEU A 139 -12.75 -9.48 -0.08
CA LEU A 139 -13.66 -9.52 1.07
C LEU A 139 -15.12 -9.70 0.67
N ILE A 140 -15.53 -9.13 -0.47
CA ILE A 140 -16.92 -9.22 -0.96
C ILE A 140 -17.25 -10.66 -1.37
N ILE A 141 -16.33 -11.39 -2.01
CA ILE A 141 -16.57 -12.78 -2.46
C ILE A 141 -17.05 -13.70 -1.32
N PRO A 142 -16.36 -13.84 -0.17
CA PRO A 142 -16.82 -14.69 0.92
C PRO A 142 -18.07 -14.15 1.63
N VAL A 143 -18.29 -12.84 1.63
CA VAL A 143 -19.53 -12.25 2.19
C VAL A 143 -20.72 -12.53 1.28
N PHE A 144 -20.51 -12.49 -0.04
CA PHE A 144 -21.57 -12.72 -1.03
C PHE A 144 -21.90 -14.21 -1.15
N PHE A 145 -20.87 -15.07 -1.26
CA PHE A 145 -21.00 -16.52 -1.46
C PHE A 145 -20.93 -17.36 -0.19
N GLY A 146 -20.82 -16.74 0.99
CA GLY A 146 -20.78 -17.46 2.26
C GLY A 146 -22.11 -18.16 2.57
N GLU A 147 -22.05 -19.32 3.22
CA GLU A 147 -23.20 -20.17 3.56
C GLU A 147 -24.30 -19.43 4.36
N TYR A 148 -23.93 -18.38 5.08
CA TYR A 148 -24.85 -17.55 5.88
C TYR A 148 -25.43 -16.35 5.13
N SER A 149 -24.99 -16.08 3.90
CA SER A 149 -25.50 -14.97 3.11
C SER A 149 -26.97 -15.22 2.75
N PRO A 150 -27.90 -14.30 3.10
CA PRO A 150 -29.31 -14.45 2.78
C PRO A 150 -29.57 -14.37 1.26
N ILE A 151 -28.60 -13.85 0.52
CA ILE A 151 -28.58 -13.78 -0.93
C ILE A 151 -28.47 -15.22 -1.44
N VAL A 152 -27.34 -15.92 -1.29
CA VAL A 152 -27.21 -17.31 -1.81
C VAL A 152 -28.31 -18.27 -1.39
N LYS A 153 -28.88 -18.12 -0.18
CA LYS A 153 -30.00 -18.95 0.28
C LYS A 153 -31.30 -18.73 -0.49
N LYS A 154 -31.50 -17.53 -1.03
CA LYS A 154 -32.68 -17.15 -1.80
C LYS A 154 -32.43 -17.19 -3.32
N TRP A 155 -31.23 -17.57 -3.75
CA TRP A 155 -30.89 -17.68 -5.16
C TRP A 155 -31.45 -18.94 -5.79
N CYS A 156 -32.01 -18.83 -6.99
CA CYS A 156 -32.32 -19.98 -7.81
C CYS A 156 -32.09 -19.67 -9.31
N PHE A 157 -31.72 -20.68 -10.11
CA PHE A 157 -31.61 -20.54 -11.56
C PHE A 157 -32.98 -20.63 -12.22
N SER A 158 -33.21 -19.85 -13.28
CA SER A 158 -34.47 -19.92 -14.04
C SER A 158 -34.72 -21.31 -14.67
N THR A 159 -33.67 -22.11 -14.85
CA THR A 159 -33.73 -23.50 -15.35
C THR A 159 -33.89 -24.54 -14.23
N CYS A 160 -34.23 -24.13 -13.01
CA CYS A 160 -34.35 -25.05 -11.89
C CYS A 160 -35.49 -26.06 -12.08
N ASP A 161 -35.17 -27.35 -11.98
CA ASP A 161 -36.11 -28.47 -12.11
C ASP A 161 -36.66 -28.96 -10.75
N GLY A 162 -36.41 -28.21 -9.67
CA GLY A 162 -36.90 -28.49 -8.31
C GLY A 162 -36.23 -29.67 -7.61
N LYS A 163 -35.43 -30.51 -8.30
CA LYS A 163 -34.82 -31.73 -7.73
C LYS A 163 -33.79 -31.45 -6.65
N LYS A 164 -33.17 -30.27 -6.70
CA LYS A 164 -32.15 -29.85 -5.72
C LYS A 164 -32.71 -29.01 -4.58
N HIS A 165 -34.02 -28.74 -4.58
CA HIS A 165 -34.65 -28.06 -3.46
C HIS A 165 -34.89 -29.03 -2.32
N LYS A 166 -34.80 -28.51 -1.09
CA LYS A 166 -35.26 -29.21 0.11
C LYS A 166 -36.79 -29.43 0.08
N ASP A 167 -37.50 -28.59 -0.67
CA ASP A 167 -38.92 -28.71 -0.97
C ASP A 167 -39.13 -28.89 -2.49
N PRO A 168 -39.41 -30.13 -2.96
CA PRO A 168 -39.55 -30.44 -4.37
C PRO A 168 -40.80 -29.84 -5.02
N THR A 169 -41.70 -29.20 -4.25
CA THR A 169 -42.90 -28.56 -4.80
C THR A 169 -42.62 -27.20 -5.44
N ILE A 170 -41.44 -26.61 -5.19
CA ILE A 170 -41.00 -25.33 -5.76
C ILE A 170 -40.36 -25.62 -7.13
N ILE A 171 -41.18 -25.57 -8.18
CA ILE A 171 -40.77 -25.89 -9.56
C ILE A 171 -41.12 -24.73 -10.52
N THR A 172 -42.24 -24.04 -10.27
CA THR A 172 -42.73 -22.96 -11.14
C THR A 172 -42.26 -21.59 -10.68
N GLU A 173 -42.12 -20.64 -11.61
CA GLU A 173 -41.70 -19.26 -11.33
C GLU A 173 -42.58 -18.58 -10.26
N GLN A 174 -43.89 -18.81 -10.31
CA GLN A 174 -44.85 -18.30 -9.31
C GLN A 174 -44.52 -18.75 -7.88
N LYS A 175 -44.21 -20.05 -7.70
CA LYS A 175 -43.84 -20.59 -6.38
C LYS A 175 -42.49 -20.07 -5.87
N HIS A 176 -41.61 -19.69 -6.79
CA HIS A 176 -40.34 -19.05 -6.43
C HIS A 176 -40.57 -17.62 -5.95
N THR A 177 -41.40 -16.83 -6.63
CA THR A 177 -41.78 -15.49 -6.17
C THR A 177 -42.56 -15.52 -4.86
N ASP A 178 -43.46 -16.49 -4.67
CA ASP A 178 -44.24 -16.64 -3.43
C ASP A 178 -43.36 -16.93 -2.21
N LYS A 179 -42.23 -17.64 -2.41
CA LYS A 179 -41.23 -17.89 -1.36
C LYS A 179 -40.12 -16.83 -1.30
N GLY A 180 -40.21 -15.77 -2.12
CA GLY A 180 -39.23 -14.69 -2.17
C GLY A 180 -37.85 -15.12 -2.68
N LEU A 181 -37.80 -16.13 -3.56
CA LEU A 181 -36.60 -16.58 -4.26
C LEU A 181 -36.37 -15.71 -5.50
N TYR A 182 -35.12 -15.30 -5.73
CA TYR A 182 -34.76 -14.52 -6.91
C TYR A 182 -34.23 -15.45 -8.00
N MET A 183 -34.87 -15.38 -9.17
CA MET A 183 -34.51 -16.19 -10.33
C MET A 183 -33.58 -15.41 -11.25
N THR A 184 -32.48 -16.03 -11.68
CA THR A 184 -31.56 -15.42 -12.65
C THR A 184 -31.40 -16.34 -13.86
N SER A 185 -31.47 -15.76 -15.06
CA SER A 185 -31.06 -16.43 -16.29
C SER A 185 -29.58 -16.13 -16.53
N ILE A 186 -28.78 -17.17 -16.77
CA ILE A 186 -27.49 -16.99 -17.43
C ILE A 186 -27.82 -17.09 -18.92
N SER A 187 -27.87 -15.95 -19.61
CA SER A 187 -27.83 -15.98 -21.07
C SER A 187 -26.43 -16.42 -21.48
N GLU A 188 -26.28 -17.65 -21.93
CA GLU A 188 -25.09 -18.08 -22.66
C GLU A 188 -24.97 -17.18 -23.90
N SER A 189 -23.94 -16.34 -23.93
CA SER A 189 -23.53 -15.54 -25.10
C SER A 189 -22.37 -16.21 -25.80
#